data_AF-A0A2V7CCM7-F1
#
_entry.id   AF-A0A2V7CCM7-F1
#
_cell.length_a   1.000
_cell.length_b   1.000
_cell.length_c   1.000
_cell.angle_alpha   90.00
_cell.angle_beta   90.00
_cell.angle_gamma   90.00
#
_symmetry.space_group_name_H-M   'P 1'
#
loop_
_entity.id
_entity.type
_entity.pdbx_description
1 polymer ?
#
loop_
_entity_poly.entity_id
_entity_poly.type
_entity_poly.pdbx_seq_one_letter_code
_entity_poly.pdbx_strand_id
1 'polypeptide(L)'
;MTPWFFEDDICWIAECEICETPMVVWRFHGTTPPAEHVAHMRRHLGEVATAQLGEFWVDDHMRNIPDHYHAHARPKDGFFGRDRKR
;
A
#
# COMPACT_ATOMS: atom_id res chain seq x y z
N MET A 1 -3.06 -17.66 -2.34
CA MET A 1 -3.95 -16.74 -1.63
C MET A 1 -3.13 -15.52 -1.30
N THR A 2 -3.63 -14.35 -1.67
CA THR A 2 -2.89 -13.09 -1.55
C THR A 2 -2.82 -12.67 -0.08
N PRO A 3 -1.62 -12.46 0.49
CA PRO A 3 -1.48 -12.10 1.90
C PRO A 3 -2.31 -10.86 2.26
N TRP A 4 -3.13 -10.99 3.30
CA TRP A 4 -3.93 -9.90 3.88
C TRP A 4 -3.30 -9.52 5.23
N PHE A 5 -2.92 -8.26 5.38
CA PHE A 5 -2.10 -7.82 6.52
C PHE A 5 -2.89 -7.03 7.56
N PHE A 6 -3.85 -6.22 7.12
CA PHE A 6 -4.60 -5.33 7.99
C PHE A 6 -5.93 -4.93 7.35
N GLU A 7 -6.95 -4.70 8.17
CA GLU A 7 -8.25 -4.20 7.75
C GLU A 7 -8.96 -3.54 8.93
N ASP A 8 -9.56 -2.38 8.68
CA ASP A 8 -10.42 -1.67 9.63
C ASP A 8 -11.52 -0.90 8.88
N ASP A 9 -12.18 0.08 9.51
CA ASP A 9 -13.27 0.84 8.89
C ASP A 9 -12.81 1.89 7.84
N ILE A 10 -11.50 2.17 7.73
CA ILE A 10 -10.96 3.21 6.83
C ILE A 10 -10.27 2.57 5.63
N CYS A 11 -9.54 1.48 5.81
CA CYS A 11 -8.72 0.88 4.76
C CYS A 11 -8.49 -0.61 4.97
N TRP A 12 -7.91 -1.23 3.95
CA TRP A 12 -7.30 -2.55 4.06
C TRP A 12 -5.92 -2.54 3.41
N ILE A 13 -5.06 -3.46 3.85
CA ILE A 13 -3.70 -3.62 3.35
C ILE A 13 -3.48 -5.09 3.00
N ALA A 14 -3.10 -5.33 1.74
CA ALA A 14 -2.78 -6.64 1.21
C ALA A 14 -1.56 -6.57 0.31
N GLU A 15 -0.98 -7.73 -0.03
CA GLU A 15 0.03 -7.79 -1.09
C GLU A 15 -0.63 -7.51 -2.45
N CYS A 16 -0.06 -6.61 -3.24
CA CYS A 16 -0.50 -6.43 -4.62
C CYS A 16 0.01 -7.59 -5.48
N GLU A 17 -0.87 -8.30 -6.18
CA GLU A 17 -0.50 -9.43 -7.04
C GLU A 17 0.41 -9.05 -8.22
N ILE A 18 0.36 -7.79 -8.67
CA ILE A 18 1.17 -7.30 -9.80
C ILE A 18 2.54 -6.81 -9.32
N CYS A 19 2.55 -6.06 -8.22
CA CYS A 19 3.75 -5.42 -7.72
C CYS A 19 4.54 -6.29 -6.73
N GLU A 20 3.89 -7.29 -6.16
CA GLU A 20 4.38 -8.11 -5.04
C GLU A 20 4.78 -7.27 -3.81
N THR A 21 4.14 -6.11 -3.62
CA THR A 21 4.40 -5.18 -2.51
C THR A 21 3.15 -4.92 -1.67
N PRO A 22 3.27 -4.53 -0.40
CA PRO A 22 2.14 -4.06 0.39
C PRO A 22 1.46 -2.87 -0.28
N MET A 23 0.13 -2.95 -0.42
CA MET A 23 -0.73 -1.91 -0.97
C MET A 23 -1.82 -1.60 0.04
N VAL A 24 -1.99 -0.32 0.35
CA VAL A 24 -3.15 0.17 1.11
C VAL A 24 -4.23 0.64 0.14
N VAL A 25 -5.47 0.31 0.44
CA VAL A 25 -6.63 0.73 -0.35
C VAL A 25 -7.64 1.38 0.58
N TRP A 26 -8.09 2.58 0.21
CA TRP A 26 -9.10 3.32 0.96
C TRP A 26 -10.45 2.64 0.82
N ARG A 27 -11.29 2.57 1.85
CA ARG A 27 -12.59 1.89 1.72
C ARG A 27 -13.63 2.63 0.89
N PHE A 28 -13.49 3.93 0.77
CA PHE A 28 -14.48 4.78 0.11
C PHE A 28 -14.06 5.03 -1.34
N HIS A 29 -15.05 5.22 -2.22
CA HIS A 29 -14.78 5.54 -3.61
C HIS A 29 -14.24 6.96 -3.79
N GLY A 30 -13.40 7.15 -4.80
CA GLY A 30 -12.78 8.42 -5.15
C GLY A 30 -11.29 8.44 -4.89
N THR A 31 -10.66 9.55 -5.28
CA THR A 31 -9.19 9.69 -5.35
C THR A 31 -8.62 10.71 -4.36
N THR A 32 -9.48 11.42 -3.62
CA THR A 32 -9.10 12.48 -2.68
C THR A 32 -9.60 12.17 -1.27
N PRO A 33 -8.98 11.21 -0.56
CA PRO A 33 -9.32 10.95 0.83
C PRO A 33 -9.08 12.20 1.70
N PRO A 34 -9.86 12.39 2.78
CA PRO A 34 -9.53 13.35 3.83
C PRO A 34 -8.11 13.16 4.37
N ALA A 35 -7.45 14.24 4.77
CA ALA A 35 -6.07 14.20 5.25
C ALA A 35 -5.87 13.23 6.45
N GLU A 36 -6.87 13.14 7.32
CA GLU A 36 -6.89 12.18 8.44
C GLU A 36 -6.87 10.72 7.96
N HIS A 37 -7.62 10.40 6.90
CA HIS A 37 -7.62 9.06 6.31
C HIS A 37 -6.27 8.76 5.64
N VAL A 38 -5.68 9.75 4.95
CA VAL A 38 -4.34 9.59 4.35
C VAL A 38 -3.30 9.30 5.44
N ALA A 39 -3.30 10.07 6.53
CA ALA A 39 -2.37 9.86 7.64
C ALA A 39 -2.54 8.46 8.27
N HIS A 40 -3.79 8.04 8.50
CA HIS A 40 -4.12 6.73 9.04
C HIS A 40 -3.66 5.58 8.14
N MET A 41 -3.97 5.66 6.84
CA MET A 41 -3.53 4.69 5.83
C MET A 41 -2.00 4.62 5.73
N ARG A 42 -1.32 5.77 5.71
CA ARG A 42 0.15 5.83 5.62
C ARG A 42 0.83 5.25 6.84
N ARG A 43 0.26 5.44 8.04
CA ARG A 43 0.79 4.83 9.28
C ARG A 43 0.74 3.30 9.21
N HIS A 44 -0.43 2.73 8.96
CA HIS A 44 -0.58 1.28 8.90
C HIS A 44 0.17 0.65 7.72
N LEU A 45 0.18 1.32 6.55
CA LEU A 45 1.03 0.87 5.44
C LEU A 45 2.50 0.85 5.84
N GLY A 46 2.97 1.85 6.57
CA GLY A 46 4.36 1.93 7.02
C GLY A 46 4.73 0.82 8.01
N GLU A 47 3.84 0.47 8.94
CA GLU A 47 4.02 -0.66 9.87
C GLU A 47 4.18 -1.98 9.10
N VAL A 48 3.27 -2.27 8.16
CA VAL A 48 3.31 -3.48 7.33
C VAL A 48 4.55 -3.46 6.43
N ALA A 49 4.82 -2.35 5.74
CA ALA A 49 5.94 -2.23 4.81
C ALA A 49 7.29 -2.41 5.50
N THR A 50 7.46 -1.84 6.70
CA THR A 50 8.69 -2.03 7.50
C THR A 50 8.92 -3.51 7.81
N ALA A 51 7.85 -4.24 8.19
CA ALA A 51 7.95 -5.66 8.49
C ALA A 51 8.20 -6.53 7.25
N GLN A 52 7.62 -6.16 6.09
CA GLN A 52 7.72 -6.96 4.86
C GLN A 52 8.97 -6.64 4.02
N LEU A 53 9.44 -5.39 4.00
CA LEU A 53 10.46 -4.89 3.05
C LEU A 53 11.68 -4.25 3.75
N GLY A 54 11.55 -3.84 5.01
CA GLY A 54 12.51 -2.94 5.66
C GLY A 54 12.32 -1.49 5.18
N GLU A 55 13.39 -0.84 4.73
CA GLU A 55 13.29 0.52 4.17
C GLU A 55 12.45 0.55 2.88
N PHE A 56 11.55 1.53 2.79
CA PHE A 56 10.60 1.68 1.69
C PHE A 56 10.32 3.15 1.37
N TRP A 57 9.74 3.40 0.21
CA TRP A 57 9.12 4.66 -0.16
C TRP A 57 7.67 4.41 -0.58
N VAL A 58 6.84 5.45 -0.63
CA VAL A 58 5.41 5.29 -0.93
C VAL A 58 5.08 5.85 -2.31
N ASP A 59 4.46 5.02 -3.14
CA ASP A 59 3.98 5.31 -4.49
C ASP A 59 2.44 5.39 -4.46
N ASP A 60 1.89 6.59 -4.55
CA ASP A 60 0.44 6.84 -4.59
C ASP A 60 -0.10 7.09 -6.01
N HIS A 61 0.68 6.77 -7.03
CA HIS A 61 0.21 6.86 -8.41
C HIS A 61 -0.69 5.65 -8.75
N MET A 62 -2.00 5.93 -8.79
CA MET A 62 -3.07 4.98 -9.08
C MET A 62 -3.10 4.59 -10.57
N ARG A 63 -2.35 3.54 -10.95
CA ARG A 63 -2.18 3.17 -12.37
C ARG A 63 -3.35 2.38 -12.96
N ASN A 64 -3.74 1.28 -12.31
CA ASN A 64 -4.73 0.34 -12.87
C ASN A 64 -6.18 0.66 -12.48
N ILE A 65 -6.37 1.25 -11.29
CA ILE A 65 -7.68 1.68 -10.79
C ILE A 65 -7.58 3.18 -10.49
N PRO A 66 -7.52 4.03 -11.53
CA PRO A 66 -7.17 5.44 -11.39
C PRO A 66 -8.25 6.28 -10.69
N ASP A 67 -9.47 5.76 -10.54
CA ASP A 67 -10.62 6.41 -9.91
C ASP A 67 -10.78 6.06 -8.42
N HIS A 68 -9.83 5.31 -7.85
CA HIS A 68 -9.91 4.83 -6.48
C HIS A 68 -8.57 4.93 -5.75
N TYR A 69 -8.55 5.65 -4.62
CA TYR A 69 -7.33 5.87 -3.87
C TYR A 69 -6.74 4.56 -3.37
N HIS A 70 -5.48 4.33 -3.75
CA HIS A 70 -4.63 3.29 -3.23
C HIS A 70 -3.17 3.75 -3.33
N ALA A 71 -2.30 3.16 -2.51
CA ALA A 71 -0.88 3.42 -2.56
C ALA A 71 -0.08 2.16 -2.26
N HIS A 72 1.11 2.07 -2.85
CA HIS A 72 2.03 0.96 -2.70
C HIS A 72 3.24 1.36 -1.88
N ALA A 73 3.65 0.53 -0.94
CA ALA A 73 4.97 0.62 -0.35
C ALA A 73 5.99 -0.07 -1.25
N ARG A 74 6.94 0.67 -1.78
CA ARG A 74 7.98 0.20 -2.70
C ARG A 74 9.30 0.03 -1.94
N PRO A 75 10.11 -1.00 -2.21
CA PRO A 75 11.43 -1.12 -1.58
C PRO A 75 12.28 0.14 -1.84
N LYS A 76 13.13 0.52 -0.87
CA LYS A 76 14.01 1.70 -0.99
C LYS A 76 14.71 1.83 -2.35
N ASP A 77 15.28 0.73 -2.82
CA ASP A 77 16.10 0.68 -4.03
C ASP A 77 15.42 -0.08 -5.18
N GLY A 78 14.09 -0.21 -5.14
CA GLY A 78 13.35 -1.04 -6.10
C GLY A 78 11.91 -0.61 -6.31
N PHE A 79 11.20 -1.40 -7.10
CA PHE A 79 9.80 -1.14 -7.45
C PHE A 79 8.89 -2.33 -7.12
N PHE A 80 9.39 -3.55 -7.29
CA PHE A 80 8.65 -4.78 -7.03
C PHE A 80 9.15 -5.42 -5.73
N GLY A 81 8.28 -6.09 -4.97
CA GLY A 81 8.71 -6.72 -3.71
C GLY A 81 9.66 -7.91 -3.92
N ARG A 82 9.57 -8.57 -5.09
CA ARG A 82 10.54 -9.59 -5.51
C ARG A 82 11.98 -9.09 -5.62
N ASP A 83 12.19 -7.77 -5.77
CA ASP A 83 13.53 -7.17 -5.83
C ASP A 83 14.27 -7.38 -4.48
N ARG A 84 13.56 -7.65 -3.38
CA ARG A 84 14.12 -7.94 -2.04
C ARG A 84 14.06 -9.41 -1.63
N LYS A 85 13.27 -10.25 -2.32
CA LYS A 85 13.10 -11.69 -2.01
C LYS A 85 14.16 -12.58 -2.69
N ARG A 86 15.16 -11.99 -3.34
CA ARG A 86 16.27 -12.68 -4.04
C ARG A 86 17.51 -12.82 -3.19
#